data_AF-A0A011SQJ5-F1
#
_entry.id   AF-A0A011SQJ5-F1
#
_cell.length_a   1.000
_cell.length_b   1.000
_cell.length_c   1.000
_cell.angle_alpha   90.00
_cell.angle_beta   90.00
_cell.angle_gamma   90.00
#
_symmetry.space_group_name_H-M   'P 1'
#
loop_
_entity.id
_entity.type
_entity.pdbx_description
1 polymer ?
#
loop_
_entity_poly.entity_id
_entity_poly.type
_entity_poly.pdbx_seq_one_letter_code
_entity_poly.pdbx_strand_id
1 'polypeptide(L)'
;MSKDEKLAQEVKAWRAKGGFTAEAAAKVLGIPKRTFEGIEQGRGFPYPALLRVAMESKTLSLQAMPEESHRVDWRQKPGRSV
;
A
#
# COMPACT_ATOMS: atom_id res chain seq x y z
N MET A 1 11.49 -20.91 10.34
CA MET A 1 10.98 -19.54 10.13
C MET A 1 10.20 -19.11 11.34
N SER A 2 10.50 -17.92 11.86
CA SER A 2 9.74 -17.26 12.93
C SER A 2 8.36 -16.80 12.44
N LYS A 3 7.43 -16.58 13.38
CA LYS A 3 6.12 -15.99 13.10
C LYS A 3 6.25 -14.61 12.43
N ASP A 4 7.24 -13.81 12.86
CA ASP A 4 7.47 -12.48 12.34
C ASP A 4 8.08 -12.50 10.93
N GLU A 5 8.96 -13.47 10.64
CA GLU A 5 9.48 -13.69 9.29
C GLU A 5 8.36 -14.09 8.31
N LYS A 6 7.44 -14.95 8.77
CA LYS A 6 6.27 -15.33 7.97
C LYS A 6 5.38 -14.12 7.67
N LEU A 7 5.11 -13.29 8.69
CA LEU A 7 4.35 -12.06 8.51
C LEU A 7 5.04 -11.10 7.53
N ALA A 8 6.36 -10.94 7.64
CA ALA A 8 7.15 -10.11 6.75
C ALA A 8 7.02 -10.56 5.28
N GLN A 9 7.06 -11.87 5.03
CA GLN A 9 6.87 -12.43 3.69
C GLN A 9 5.44 -12.23 3.17
N GLU A 10 4.43 -12.42 4.02
CA GLU A 10 3.02 -12.17 3.67
C GLU A 10 2.81 -10.70 3.24
N VAL A 11 3.35 -9.75 4.00
CA VAL A 11 3.25 -8.31 3.72
C VAL A 11 3.99 -7.94 2.43
N LYS A 12 5.21 -8.47 2.21
CA LYS A 12 5.96 -8.28 0.95
C LYS A 12 5.21 -8.82 -0.25
N ALA A 13 4.65 -10.02 -0.15
CA ALA A 13 3.89 -10.66 -1.21
C ALA A 13 2.62 -9.87 -1.54
N TRP A 14 1.89 -9.42 -0.52
CA TRP A 14 0.72 -8.56 -0.70
C TRP A 14 1.07 -7.25 -1.42
N ARG A 15 2.14 -6.58 -0.98
CA ARG A 15 2.63 -5.35 -1.63
C ARG A 15 3.00 -5.56 -3.09
N ALA A 16 3.76 -6.62 -3.37
CA ALA A 16 4.19 -6.96 -4.73
C ALA A 16 2.99 -7.29 -5.63
N LYS A 17 2.01 -8.06 -5.13
CA LYS A 17 0.78 -8.40 -5.85
C LYS A 17 -0.04 -7.16 -6.20
N GLY A 18 -0.09 -6.17 -5.30
CA GLY A 18 -0.77 -4.89 -5.54
C GLY A 18 0.04 -3.87 -6.35
N GLY A 19 1.29 -4.18 -6.73
CA GLY A 19 2.17 -3.23 -7.43
C GLY A 19 2.52 -1.98 -6.62
N PHE A 20 2.44 -2.04 -5.29
CA PHE A 20 2.62 -0.87 -4.44
C PHE A 20 4.10 -0.60 -4.11
N THR A 21 4.45 0.69 -4.03
CA THR A 21 5.64 1.12 -3.28
C THR A 21 5.39 0.93 -1.78
N ALA A 22 6.44 0.85 -0.96
CA ALA A 22 6.30 0.73 0.50
C ALA A 22 5.48 1.89 1.10
N GLU A 23 5.65 3.10 0.55
CA GLU A 23 4.90 4.29 0.97
C GLU A 23 3.41 4.20 0.60
N ALA A 24 3.09 3.78 -0.63
CA ALA A 24 1.71 3.59 -1.05
C ALA A 24 1.01 2.51 -0.23
N ALA A 25 1.69 1.38 0.02
CA ALA A 25 1.19 0.29 0.85
C ALA A 25 0.93 0.75 2.29
N ALA A 26 1.85 1.51 2.89
CA ALA A 26 1.69 2.08 4.22
C ALA A 26 0.49 3.03 4.29
N LYS A 27 0.30 3.87 3.26
CA LYS A 27 -0.86 4.77 3.14
C LYS A 27 -2.19 4.01 3.03
N VAL A 28 -2.22 2.93 2.23
CA VAL A 28 -3.41 2.07 2.09
C VAL A 28 -3.80 1.42 3.42
N LEU A 29 -2.81 1.01 4.21
CA LEU A 29 -3.01 0.41 5.52
C LEU A 29 -3.18 1.43 6.66
N GLY A 30 -3.01 2.72 6.38
CA GLY A 30 -3.15 3.79 7.37
C GLY A 30 -2.06 3.77 8.46
N ILE A 31 -0.87 3.26 8.15
CA ILE A 31 0.26 3.18 9.09
C ILE A 31 1.45 3.99 8.61
N PRO A 32 2.36 4.42 9.50
CA PRO A 32 3.61 5.07 9.09
C PRO A 32 4.47 4.15 8.23
N LYS A 33 5.13 4.72 7.20
CA LYS A 33 6.07 3.99 6.32
C LYS A 33 7.11 3.20 7.12
N ARG A 34 7.70 3.81 8.15
CA ARG A 34 8.71 3.16 9.01
C ARG A 34 8.16 1.92 9.71
N THR A 35 6.88 1.92 10.07
CA THR A 35 6.22 0.74 10.66
C THR A 35 6.09 -0.35 9.62
N PHE A 36 5.62 0.00 8.41
CA PHE A 36 5.49 -0.94 7.31
C PHE A 36 6.83 -1.59 6.95
N GLU A 37 7.90 -0.79 6.78
CA GLU A 37 9.24 -1.28 6.48
C GLU A 37 9.81 -2.17 7.59
N GLY A 38 9.57 -1.80 8.86
CA GLY A 38 9.97 -2.63 10.00
C GLY A 38 9.30 -4.02 9.99
N ILE A 39 8.03 -4.09 9.57
CA ILE A 39 7.32 -5.35 9.41
C ILE A 39 7.95 -6.17 8.28
N GLU A 40 8.22 -5.56 7.12
CA GLU A 40 8.89 -6.22 6.00
C GLU A 40 10.32 -6.71 6.34
N GLN A 41 10.99 -6.09 7.32
CA GLN A 41 12.29 -6.50 7.84
C GLN A 41 12.21 -7.63 8.89
N GLY A 42 11.01 -8.03 9.31
CA GLY A 42 10.83 -9.09 10.32
C GLY A 42 10.84 -8.60 11.76
N ARG A 43 10.70 -7.29 12.02
CA ARG A 43 10.55 -6.74 13.38
C ARG A 43 9.24 -7.17 14.06
N GLY A 44 8.31 -7.75 13.30
CA GLY A 44 7.00 -8.17 13.76
C GLY A 44 6.00 -7.01 13.84
N PHE A 45 4.76 -7.35 14.19
CA PHE A 45 3.70 -6.40 14.44
C PHE A 45 2.86 -6.89 15.64
N PRO A 46 2.48 -6.03 16.59
CA PRO A 46 1.75 -6.45 17.79
C PRO A 46 0.43 -7.18 17.51
N TYR A 47 -0.22 -6.85 16.39
CA TYR A 47 -1.53 -7.39 16.01
C TYR A 47 -1.50 -8.02 14.61
N PRO A 48 -0.81 -9.15 14.40
CA PRO A 48 -0.59 -9.71 13.07
C PRO A 48 -1.89 -10.15 12.38
N ALA A 49 -2.87 -10.62 13.16
CA ALA A 49 -4.19 -10.97 12.64
C ALA A 49 -4.94 -9.74 12.10
N LEU A 50 -4.89 -8.62 12.83
CA LEU A 50 -5.51 -7.36 12.39
C LEU A 50 -4.88 -6.87 11.07
N LEU A 51 -3.56 -6.97 10.96
CA LEU A 51 -2.85 -6.58 9.74
C LEU A 51 -3.29 -7.40 8.52
N ARG A 52 -3.46 -8.72 8.70
CA ARG A 52 -3.96 -9.61 7.64
C ARG A 52 -5.36 -9.23 7.18
N VAL A 53 -6.29 -9.03 8.12
CA VAL A 53 -7.66 -8.60 7.81
C VAL A 53 -7.67 -7.26 7.07
N ALA A 54 -6.81 -6.32 7.47
CA ALA A 54 -6.68 -5.03 6.78
C ALA A 54 -6.20 -5.20 5.33
N MET A 55 -5.16 -6.02 5.10
CA MET A 55 -4.65 -6.32 3.74
C MET A 55 -5.72 -7.00 2.86
N GLU A 56 -6.44 -7.99 3.40
CA GLU A 56 -7.53 -8.67 2.69
C GLU A 56 -8.65 -7.70 2.31
N SER A 57 -9.10 -6.89 3.27
CA SER A 57 -10.17 -5.90 3.05
C SER A 57 -9.82 -4.89 1.95
N LYS A 58 -8.57 -4.42 1.94
CA LYS A 58 -8.10 -3.47 0.91
C LYS A 58 -7.92 -4.12 -0.45
N THR A 59 -7.53 -5.39 -0.51
CA THR A 59 -7.43 -6.16 -1.76
C THR A 59 -8.80 -6.29 -2.42
N LEU A 60 -9.83 -6.63 -1.65
CA LEU A 60 -11.21 -6.73 -2.14
C LEU A 60 -11.74 -5.38 -2.65
N SER A 61 -11.45 -4.30 -1.92
CA SER A 61 -11.86 -2.95 -2.31
C SER A 61 -11.19 -2.46 -3.60
N LEU A 62 -9.94 -2.84 -3.85
CA LEU A 62 -9.22 -2.47 -5.08
C LEU A 62 -9.70 -3.27 -6.29
N GLN A 63 -10.08 -4.53 -6.11
CA GLN A 63 -10.70 -5.34 -7.18
C GLN A 63 -12.10 -4.85 -7.54
N ALA A 64 -12.80 -4.19 -6.60
CA ALA A 64 -14.13 -3.63 -6.81
C ALA A 64 -14.15 -2.28 -7.53
N MET A 65 -12.99 -1.69 -7.86
CA MET A 65 -12.89 -0.43 -8.61
C MET A 65 -12.23 -0.68 -9.98
N PRO A 66 -13.00 -1.02 -11.04
CA PRO A 66 -12.46 -1.00 -12.39
C PRO A 66 -12.26 0.45 -12.83
N GLU A 67 -10.99 0.86 -12.96
CA GLU A 67 -10.49 1.89 -13.89
C GLU A 67 -11.44 3.07 -14.15
N GLU A 68 -11.51 4.02 -13.20
CA GLU A 68 -11.96 5.37 -13.57
C GLU A 68 -10.74 6.21 -13.95
N SER A 69 -10.56 6.25 -15.28
CA SER A 69 -9.68 7.08 -16.07
C SER A 69 -9.35 8.43 -15.42
N HIS A 70 -8.20 8.53 -14.75
CA HIS A 70 -7.59 9.82 -14.44
C HIS A 70 -6.84 10.35 -15.67
N ARG A 71 -7.59 10.77 -16.68
CA ARG A 71 -7.10 11.78 -17.65
C ARG A 71 -7.04 13.12 -16.93
N VAL A 72 -5.90 13.44 -16.33
CA VAL A 72 -5.60 14.84 -15.99
C VAL A 72 -4.79 15.40 -17.16
N ASP A 73 -5.48 16.02 -18.10
CA ASP A 73 -4.87 16.81 -19.17
C ASP A 73 -4.33 18.10 -18.56
N TRP A 74 -3.01 18.20 -18.39
CA TRP A 74 -2.34 19.39 -17.86
C TRP A 74 -2.15 20.50 -18.91
N ARG A 75 -2.98 20.55 -19.96
CA ARG A 75 -2.78 21.48 -21.08
C ARG A 75 -3.46 22.83 -20.85
N GLN A 76 -2.60 23.83 -20.74
CA GLN A 76 -2.79 25.26 -21.03
C GLN A 76 -3.49 26.14 -19.96
N LYS A 77 -2.66 26.88 -19.21
CA LYS A 77 -2.99 28.27 -18.86
C LYS A 77 -2.35 29.18 -19.92
N PRO A 78 -3.11 30.04 -20.63
CA PRO A 78 -2.52 30.98 -21.57
C PRO A 78 -1.72 32.04 -20.79
N GLY A 79 -0.53 32.35 -21.31
CA GLY A 79 0.35 33.37 -20.76
C GLY A 79 -0.34 34.72 -20.72
N ARG A 80 -0.12 35.46 -19.63
CA ARG A 80 -0.44 36.88 -19.56
C ARG A 80 0.88 37.64 -19.65
N SER A 81 1.15 38.14 -20.85
CA SER A 81 2.13 39.19 -21.08
C SER A 81 1.49 40.56 -20.82
N VAL A 82 2.37 41.54 -20.60
CA VAL A 82 2.20 42.99 -20.35
C VAL A 82 2.03 43.37 -18.89
#